data_AF-A0A839XKM2-F1
#
_entry.id   AF-A0A839XKM2-F1
#
_cell.length_a   1.000
_cell.length_b   1.000
_cell.length_c   1.000
_cell.angle_alpha   90.00
_cell.angle_beta   90.00
_cell.angle_gamma   90.00
#
_symmetry.space_group_name_H-M   'P 1'
#
loop_
_entity.id
_entity.type
_entity.pdbx_description
1 polymer ?
#
loop_
_entity_poly.entity_id
_entity_poly.type
_entity_poly.pdbx_seq_one_letter_code
_entity_poly.pdbx_strand_id
1 'polypeptide(L)'
;MTSDDPRRTRSNRGARTASPTTPKASTGPTPAKAGKASRAKSPTPANPTPTDATPADATPASSPDPEPGITGMPNRLSARTLRELERASGSLAKASVAAMEERLSWFSRLPADQRASVLLITQTGAAGFVRWLRDPEHALELTTEAFRAAPRDLSRWISLRQTVGLVRLAIEVFEQQLPDFAADEAENAALVEGILRYGREVAFAAASSYAAAAEARGAWDARLEALVVDGIVRGDAEESVLSRAAALGWDPAASATVMVGTSPSDDPPTVVFEVRSRAARAGCPVLLGVQGTRLVVVAGGADDEQARDGALLDTLAAAFGDGPIVAGPTVAGLGEAHASAAEALSAMRAVVAWPGAPRPVRSVDLLPERALAGDPSAERRLVDEIAKPLEEAGPALLATVEGYLETGGVLEMCARQLFVHPNTVRYRLRKAAELTGRNAADPRDALVLRVALAASRLAGARSQW
;
A
#
# COMPACT_ATOMS: atom_id res chain seq x y z
N MET A 1 48.99 -32.77 35.41
CA MET A 1 47.97 -31.86 35.96
C MET A 1 46.64 -32.31 35.36
N THR A 2 46.03 -33.36 35.92
CA THR A 2 44.94 -33.34 36.95
C THR A 2 43.66 -32.72 36.37
N SER A 3 42.64 -33.55 36.08
CA SER A 3 41.40 -33.76 36.88
C SER A 3 40.55 -32.49 36.97
N ASP A 4 39.23 -32.46 36.84
CA ASP A 4 38.18 -33.44 37.12
C ASP A 4 36.86 -32.89 36.53
N ASP A 5 36.00 -33.79 36.07
CA ASP A 5 34.54 -33.64 36.05
C ASP A 5 34.00 -34.31 37.36
N PRO A 6 32.69 -34.49 37.65
CA PRO A 6 31.46 -33.67 37.64
C PRO A 6 30.83 -33.60 39.07
N ARG A 7 29.70 -32.88 39.23
CA ARG A 7 28.47 -33.34 39.98
C ARG A 7 27.42 -32.21 40.05
N ARG A 8 26.24 -32.34 39.41
CA ARG A 8 24.98 -32.97 39.89
C ARG A 8 24.36 -32.37 41.16
N THR A 9 23.11 -31.88 41.02
CA THR A 9 21.91 -32.19 41.83
C THR A 9 20.67 -31.67 41.06
N ARG A 10 19.69 -32.49 40.60
CA ARG A 10 18.48 -33.04 41.29
C ARG A 10 17.68 -31.94 42.03
N SER A 11 16.34 -31.86 42.05
CA SER A 11 15.20 -32.71 41.67
C SER A 11 13.93 -31.98 42.15
N ASN A 12 12.84 -31.89 41.37
CA ASN A 12 11.45 -32.26 41.77
C ASN A 12 10.46 -31.80 40.67
N ARG A 13 9.70 -32.68 39.99
CA ARG A 13 8.63 -33.61 40.42
C ARG A 13 7.32 -32.86 40.74
N GLY A 14 6.38 -32.98 39.82
CA GLY A 14 4.98 -32.57 39.96
C GLY A 14 4.13 -33.23 38.88
N ALA A 15 3.75 -34.49 39.12
CA ALA A 15 2.85 -35.26 38.28
C ALA A 15 1.39 -34.89 38.58
N ARG A 16 0.56 -34.73 37.54
CA ARG A 16 -0.90 -34.95 37.61
C ARG A 16 -1.36 -35.61 36.32
N THR A 17 -2.07 -36.72 36.49
CA THR A 17 -2.62 -37.62 35.47
C THR A 17 -4.14 -37.48 35.40
N ALA A 18 -4.68 -38.00 34.29
CA ALA A 18 -6.08 -38.36 33.99
C ALA A 18 -7.01 -37.20 33.56
N SER A 19 -7.84 -37.29 32.52
CA SER A 19 -8.15 -38.27 31.46
C SER A 19 -9.29 -37.68 30.60
N PRO A 20 -9.74 -38.32 29.50
CA PRO A 20 -10.28 -37.64 28.31
C PRO A 20 -11.81 -37.49 28.28
N THR A 21 -12.29 -36.55 27.46
CA THR A 21 -13.71 -36.45 27.09
C THR A 21 -13.89 -36.03 25.64
N THR A 22 -14.23 -37.00 24.80
CA THR A 22 -15.20 -36.93 23.68
C THR A 22 -15.83 -38.33 23.60
N PRO A 23 -17.15 -38.47 23.36
CA PRO A 23 -17.66 -38.28 21.99
C PRO A 23 -19.12 -37.78 21.91
N LYS A 24 -19.50 -37.22 20.74
CA LYS A 24 -20.79 -37.56 20.11
C LYS A 24 -20.81 -37.17 18.63
N ALA A 25 -21.16 -38.17 17.82
CA ALA A 25 -21.43 -38.11 16.40
C ALA A 25 -22.95 -38.19 16.14
N SER A 26 -23.31 -38.03 14.85
CA SER A 26 -24.63 -38.20 14.22
C SER A 26 -25.54 -36.97 14.35
N THR A 27 -26.18 -36.42 13.31
CA THR A 27 -26.79 -37.02 12.12
C THR A 27 -26.97 -35.98 10.99
N GLY A 28 -26.62 -36.32 9.74
CA GLY A 28 -27.48 -36.01 8.57
C GLY A 28 -28.37 -37.22 8.27
N PRO A 29 -29.22 -37.27 7.21
CA PRO A 29 -29.30 -36.40 6.02
C PRO A 29 -30.75 -36.01 5.62
N THR A 30 -30.93 -35.25 4.53
CA THR A 30 -31.87 -35.54 3.39
C THR A 30 -31.91 -34.36 2.38
N PRO A 31 -32.02 -34.61 1.04
CA PRO A 31 -31.85 -33.63 -0.04
C PRO A 31 -33.15 -33.31 -0.83
N ALA A 32 -33.11 -32.27 -1.70
CA ALA A 32 -33.98 -31.96 -2.86
C ALA A 32 -33.99 -30.42 -3.08
N LYS A 33 -33.95 -29.75 -4.24
CA LYS A 33 -34.20 -29.99 -5.68
C LYS A 33 -33.49 -28.83 -6.42
N ALA A 34 -32.71 -29.04 -7.48
CA ALA A 34 -33.13 -29.01 -8.90
C ALA A 34 -34.01 -27.82 -9.33
N GLY A 35 -33.50 -26.92 -10.17
CA GLY A 35 -34.30 -25.82 -10.75
C GLY A 35 -33.58 -24.86 -11.72
N LYS A 36 -33.19 -25.38 -12.89
CA LYS A 36 -33.15 -24.76 -14.24
C LYS A 36 -32.63 -23.31 -14.47
N ALA A 37 -31.61 -23.28 -15.33
CA ALA A 37 -31.34 -22.35 -16.42
C ALA A 37 -32.46 -21.38 -16.87
N SER A 38 -32.06 -20.12 -17.11
CA SER A 38 -32.45 -19.40 -18.33
C SER A 38 -31.42 -18.34 -18.69
N ARG A 39 -31.32 -18.11 -20.00
CA ARG A 39 -30.31 -17.42 -20.79
C ARG A 39 -30.96 -16.20 -21.44
N ALA A 40 -30.15 -15.19 -21.73
CA ALA A 40 -30.45 -13.99 -22.53
C ALA A 40 -31.28 -12.90 -21.79
N LYS A 41 -31.09 -11.60 -21.98
CA LYS A 41 -30.52 -10.84 -23.11
C LYS A 41 -30.21 -9.42 -22.59
N SER A 42 -29.13 -8.81 -23.06
CA SER A 42 -28.85 -7.36 -22.94
C SER A 42 -29.97 -6.53 -23.58
N PRO A 43 -30.19 -5.27 -23.15
CA PRO A 43 -29.69 -4.15 -23.96
C PRO A 43 -29.26 -2.89 -23.17
N THR A 44 -28.34 -2.12 -23.77
CA THR A 44 -28.00 -0.72 -23.40
C THR A 44 -28.72 0.25 -24.39
N PRO A 45 -28.69 1.59 -24.21
CA PRO A 45 -29.83 2.36 -23.71
C PRO A 45 -30.38 3.36 -24.75
N ALA A 46 -31.56 3.92 -24.51
CA ALA A 46 -32.05 5.08 -25.26
C ALA A 46 -32.65 6.13 -24.31
N ASN A 47 -32.12 7.34 -24.43
CA ASN A 47 -32.56 8.58 -23.80
C ASN A 47 -34.04 8.90 -24.11
N PRO A 48 -34.71 9.66 -23.23
CA PRO A 48 -35.54 10.75 -23.74
C PRO A 48 -35.39 12.07 -22.97
N THR A 49 -35.26 13.16 -23.73
CA THR A 49 -35.46 14.55 -23.31
C THR A 49 -36.97 14.86 -23.19
N PRO A 50 -37.37 15.90 -22.43
CA PRO A 50 -38.68 16.01 -21.79
C PRO A 50 -39.72 16.76 -22.64
N THR A 51 -40.99 16.53 -22.35
CA THR A 51 -42.13 17.28 -22.92
C THR A 51 -42.83 18.09 -21.84
N ASP A 52 -43.11 19.34 -22.19
CA ASP A 52 -43.88 20.36 -21.47
C ASP A 52 -45.19 19.85 -20.83
N ALA A 53 -45.44 20.31 -19.61
CA ALA A 53 -46.79 20.51 -19.09
C ALA A 53 -46.81 21.72 -18.13
N THR A 54 -47.47 22.79 -18.56
CA THR A 54 -47.83 23.96 -17.75
C THR A 54 -49.01 23.63 -16.82
N PRO A 55 -49.09 24.21 -15.60
CA PRO A 55 -49.98 23.73 -14.54
C PRO A 55 -51.33 24.48 -14.47
N ALA A 56 -52.34 23.82 -13.89
CA ALA A 56 -53.60 24.43 -13.47
C ALA A 56 -53.73 24.39 -11.94
N ASP A 57 -53.78 25.59 -11.37
CA ASP A 57 -54.59 26.08 -10.24
C ASP A 57 -54.64 25.31 -8.90
N ALA A 58 -53.98 25.87 -7.89
CA ALA A 58 -54.33 25.71 -6.47
C ALA A 58 -53.95 26.99 -5.69
N THR A 59 -54.96 27.63 -5.10
CA THR A 59 -54.90 28.84 -4.25
C THR A 59 -54.15 28.54 -2.92
N PRO A 60 -53.48 29.51 -2.27
CA PRO A 60 -52.32 29.24 -1.43
C PRO A 60 -52.69 28.95 0.03
N ALA A 61 -52.12 27.88 0.58
CA ALA A 61 -51.98 27.69 2.02
C ALA A 61 -50.63 28.26 2.45
N SER A 62 -50.67 29.09 3.49
CA SER A 62 -49.54 29.76 4.16
C SER A 62 -48.34 28.83 4.40
N SER A 63 -47.23 29.12 3.74
CA SER A 63 -45.91 28.56 4.05
C SER A 63 -45.35 29.17 5.35
N PRO A 64 -44.62 28.38 6.16
CA PRO A 64 -43.87 28.90 7.30
C PRO A 64 -42.71 29.76 6.81
N ASP A 65 -42.35 30.76 7.62
CA ASP A 65 -41.28 31.72 7.36
C ASP A 65 -40.01 31.07 6.79
N PRO A 66 -39.41 31.62 5.72
CA PRO A 66 -38.10 31.18 5.28
C PRO A 66 -37.07 31.60 6.32
N GLU A 67 -36.25 30.64 6.76
CA GLU A 67 -35.00 30.94 7.46
C GLU A 67 -34.21 32.01 6.68
N PRO A 68 -33.54 32.95 7.37
CA PRO A 68 -32.84 34.02 6.69
C PRO A 68 -31.69 33.43 5.87
N GLY A 69 -31.90 33.37 4.55
CA GLY A 69 -30.83 33.23 3.58
C GLY A 69 -29.75 34.26 3.86
N ILE A 70 -28.50 33.84 3.75
CA ILE A 70 -27.30 34.66 3.90
C ILE A 70 -27.31 35.69 2.76
N THR A 71 -28.01 36.80 2.97
CA THR A 71 -28.19 37.89 2.02
C THR A 71 -26.93 38.74 1.95
N GLY A 72 -26.58 39.13 0.72
CA GLY A 72 -25.35 39.77 0.30
C GLY A 72 -24.85 40.95 1.13
N MET A 73 -23.53 41.12 1.12
CA MET A 73 -22.84 42.33 1.54
C MET A 73 -23.36 43.53 0.72
N PRO A 74 -24.20 44.43 1.26
CA PRO A 74 -24.63 45.59 0.52
C PRO A 74 -23.50 46.61 0.56
N ASN A 75 -22.73 46.72 -0.52
CA ASN A 75 -21.87 47.84 -0.93
C ASN A 75 -21.59 48.90 0.17
N ARG A 76 -20.84 48.51 1.22
CA ARG A 76 -20.60 49.33 2.43
C ARG A 76 -19.46 50.34 2.28
N LEU A 77 -18.72 50.31 1.19
CA LEU A 77 -17.54 51.16 0.99
C LEU A 77 -17.84 52.25 -0.05
N SER A 78 -17.53 53.49 0.29
CA SER A 78 -17.65 54.58 -0.67
C SER A 78 -16.68 54.41 -1.83
N ALA A 79 -17.09 54.91 -3.01
CA ALA A 79 -16.23 54.93 -4.19
C ALA A 79 -14.94 55.75 -3.96
N ARG A 80 -14.93 56.66 -2.98
CA ARG A 80 -13.74 57.41 -2.58
C ARG A 80 -12.75 56.47 -1.88
N THR A 81 -13.19 55.76 -0.86
CA THR A 81 -12.39 54.79 -0.08
C THR A 81 -11.78 53.73 -1.00
N LEU A 82 -12.56 53.17 -1.93
CA LEU A 82 -12.06 52.20 -2.90
C LEU A 82 -10.97 52.77 -3.85
N ARG A 83 -11.09 54.05 -4.27
CA ARG A 83 -10.08 54.70 -5.13
C ARG A 83 -8.81 55.06 -4.35
N GLU A 84 -8.95 55.47 -3.09
CA GLU A 84 -7.82 55.76 -2.21
C GLU A 84 -7.05 54.46 -1.92
N LEU A 85 -7.75 53.37 -1.63
CA LEU A 85 -7.15 52.05 -1.42
C LEU A 85 -6.49 51.49 -2.70
N GLU A 86 -7.09 51.69 -3.88
CA GLU A 86 -6.48 51.30 -5.16
C GLU A 86 -5.13 52.00 -5.38
N ARG A 87 -5.06 53.31 -5.09
CA ARG A 87 -3.81 54.08 -5.16
C ARG A 87 -2.80 53.68 -4.09
N ALA A 88 -3.27 53.28 -2.91
CA ALA A 88 -2.44 52.86 -1.77
C ALA A 88 -2.04 51.36 -1.82
N SER A 89 -2.59 50.57 -2.73
CA SER A 89 -2.30 49.12 -2.83
C SER A 89 -0.79 48.84 -2.97
N GLY A 90 -0.07 49.66 -3.74
CA GLY A 90 1.37 49.57 -3.88
C GLY A 90 2.15 49.92 -2.61
N SER A 91 1.69 50.88 -1.80
CA SER A 91 2.31 51.21 -0.51
C SER A 91 2.03 50.14 0.55
N LEU A 92 0.80 49.60 0.59
CA LEU A 92 0.44 48.48 1.46
C LEU A 92 1.30 47.24 1.18
N ALA A 93 1.53 46.93 -0.10
CA ALA A 93 2.42 45.86 -0.51
C ALA A 93 3.87 46.10 -0.07
N LYS A 94 4.39 47.33 -0.25
CA LYS A 94 5.74 47.71 0.20
C LYS A 94 5.89 47.61 1.73
N ALA A 95 4.90 48.10 2.48
CA ALA A 95 4.89 48.01 3.94
C ALA A 95 4.88 46.55 4.41
N SER A 96 4.09 45.69 3.75
CA SER A 96 4.07 44.26 4.03
C SER A 96 5.44 43.60 3.81
N VAL A 97 6.12 43.91 2.71
CA VAL A 97 7.46 43.36 2.43
C VAL A 97 8.52 43.92 3.39
N ALA A 98 8.44 45.20 3.76
CA ALA A 98 9.34 45.78 4.77
C ALA A 98 9.16 45.08 6.13
N ALA A 99 7.91 44.85 6.55
CA ALA A 99 7.61 44.10 7.76
C ALA A 99 8.14 42.65 7.68
N MET A 100 8.04 41.99 6.53
CA MET A 100 8.61 40.66 6.30
C MET A 100 10.14 40.67 6.45
N GLU A 101 10.83 41.66 5.90
CA GLU A 101 12.29 41.79 6.01
C GLU A 101 12.77 42.05 7.44
N GLU A 102 12.01 42.85 8.20
CA GLU A 102 12.32 43.16 9.59
C GLU A 102 12.03 41.98 10.53
N ARG A 103 10.86 41.33 10.38
CA ARG A 103 10.34 40.36 11.37
C ARG A 103 10.66 38.91 11.03
N LEU A 104 10.98 38.59 9.77
CA LEU A 104 11.29 37.23 9.33
C LEU A 104 12.77 37.09 8.97
N SER A 105 13.57 36.64 9.94
CA SER A 105 15.03 36.51 9.79
C SER A 105 15.51 35.59 8.65
N TRP A 106 14.65 34.68 8.17
CA TRP A 106 14.94 33.84 7.00
C TRP A 106 14.65 34.56 5.67
N PHE A 107 13.72 35.52 5.66
CA PHE A 107 13.33 36.26 4.45
C PHE A 107 14.45 37.19 4.00
N SER A 108 15.14 37.85 4.93
CA SER A 108 16.30 38.69 4.65
C SER A 108 17.51 37.92 4.09
N ARG A 109 17.56 36.60 4.30
CA ARG A 109 18.62 35.71 3.78
C ARG A 109 18.32 35.16 2.39
N LEU A 110 17.14 35.45 1.83
CA LEU A 110 16.77 34.95 0.51
C LEU A 110 17.58 35.65 -0.60
N PRO A 111 17.99 34.93 -1.65
CA PRO A 111 18.47 35.48 -2.91
C PRO A 111 17.57 36.60 -3.47
N ALA A 112 18.16 37.54 -4.21
CA ALA A 112 17.45 38.72 -4.69
C ALA A 112 16.28 38.39 -5.66
N ASP A 113 16.45 37.37 -6.50
CA ASP A 113 15.43 36.83 -7.40
C ASP A 113 14.23 36.22 -6.64
N GLN A 114 14.51 35.52 -5.54
CA GLN A 114 13.50 34.95 -4.65
C GLN A 114 12.73 36.03 -3.90
N ARG A 115 13.41 37.05 -3.37
CA ARG A 115 12.76 38.22 -2.74
C ARG A 115 11.89 39.00 -3.73
N ALA A 116 12.38 39.20 -4.95
CA ALA A 116 11.60 39.86 -6.01
C ALA A 116 10.32 39.07 -6.36
N SER A 117 10.38 37.75 -6.35
CA SER A 117 9.21 36.89 -6.56
C SER A 117 8.16 37.04 -5.46
N VAL A 118 8.58 37.11 -4.19
CA VAL A 118 7.66 37.36 -3.07
C VAL A 118 7.05 38.76 -3.16
N LEU A 119 7.85 39.78 -3.51
CA LEU A 119 7.35 41.14 -3.72
C LEU A 119 6.25 41.20 -4.78
N LEU A 120 6.45 40.53 -5.92
CA LEU A 120 5.47 40.48 -7.00
C LEU A 120 4.15 39.81 -6.56
N ILE A 121 4.23 38.75 -5.76
CA ILE A 121 3.04 38.11 -5.17
C ILE A 121 2.34 39.05 -4.20
N THR A 122 3.08 39.70 -3.30
CA THR A 122 2.50 40.63 -2.32
C THR A 122 1.81 41.81 -3.01
N GLN A 123 2.39 42.34 -4.10
CA GLN A 123 1.76 43.38 -4.93
C GLN A 123 0.49 42.87 -5.62
N THR A 124 0.54 41.66 -6.18
CA THR A 124 -0.63 41.03 -6.82
C THR A 124 -1.74 40.77 -5.81
N GLY A 125 -1.39 40.35 -4.59
CA GLY A 125 -2.32 40.17 -3.48
C GLY A 125 -2.96 41.49 -3.02
N ALA A 126 -2.17 42.55 -2.85
CA ALA A 126 -2.67 43.87 -2.48
C ALA A 126 -3.66 44.45 -3.51
N ALA A 127 -3.33 44.33 -4.81
CA ALA A 127 -4.23 44.72 -5.88
C ALA A 127 -5.48 43.81 -5.96
N GLY A 128 -5.29 42.51 -5.70
CA GLY A 128 -6.35 41.52 -5.63
C GLY A 128 -7.38 41.82 -4.53
N PHE A 129 -6.94 42.32 -3.38
CA PHE A 129 -7.82 42.73 -2.28
C PHE A 129 -8.76 43.88 -2.69
N VAL A 130 -8.23 44.92 -3.34
CA VAL A 130 -9.04 46.04 -3.85
C VAL A 130 -10.10 45.56 -4.85
N ARG A 131 -9.73 44.61 -5.72
CA ARG A 131 -10.67 44.00 -6.66
C ARG A 131 -11.73 43.15 -5.94
N TRP A 132 -11.33 42.41 -4.90
CA TRP A 132 -12.24 41.61 -4.09
C TRP A 132 -13.27 42.45 -3.32
N LEU A 133 -12.86 43.63 -2.82
CA LEU A 133 -13.79 44.57 -2.18
C LEU A 133 -14.86 45.14 -3.14
N ARG A 134 -14.59 45.17 -4.46
CA ARG A 134 -15.56 45.64 -5.47
C ARG A 134 -16.60 44.59 -5.82
N ASP A 135 -16.19 43.31 -5.88
CA ASP A 135 -17.06 42.19 -6.21
C ASP A 135 -16.59 40.92 -5.48
N PRO A 136 -17.11 40.66 -4.27
CA PRO A 136 -16.68 39.53 -3.46
C PRO A 136 -17.04 38.18 -4.07
N GLU A 137 -18.14 38.08 -4.84
CA GLU A 137 -18.64 36.82 -5.40
C GLU A 137 -17.81 36.38 -6.62
N HIS A 138 -17.53 37.27 -7.59
CA HIS A 138 -16.66 36.92 -8.72
C HIS A 138 -15.17 36.87 -8.35
N ALA A 139 -14.74 37.58 -7.30
CA ALA A 139 -13.34 37.61 -6.92
C ALA A 139 -12.88 36.32 -6.21
N LEU A 140 -13.77 35.51 -5.65
CA LEU A 140 -13.47 34.18 -5.08
C LEU A 140 -12.87 33.23 -6.14
N GLU A 141 -13.37 33.28 -7.37
CA GLU A 141 -12.86 32.47 -8.49
C GLU A 141 -11.49 32.97 -8.98
N LEU A 142 -11.37 34.29 -9.15
CA LEU A 142 -10.16 34.96 -9.67
C LEU A 142 -8.99 34.99 -8.69
N THR A 143 -9.23 35.00 -7.38
CA THR A 143 -8.17 34.94 -6.34
C THR A 143 -7.60 33.54 -6.22
N THR A 144 -8.46 32.52 -6.30
CA THR A 144 -8.06 31.12 -6.42
C THR A 144 -7.20 30.89 -7.67
N GLU A 145 -7.56 31.50 -8.81
CA GLU A 145 -6.80 31.38 -10.05
C GLU A 145 -5.48 32.18 -10.05
N ALA A 146 -5.48 33.40 -9.48
CA ALA A 146 -4.27 34.23 -9.36
C ALA A 146 -3.22 33.63 -8.40
N PHE A 147 -3.65 33.00 -7.30
CA PHE A 147 -2.74 32.27 -6.41
C PHE A 147 -2.36 30.88 -6.93
N ARG A 148 -3.23 30.22 -7.71
CA ARG A 148 -2.86 29.01 -8.47
C ARG A 148 -1.83 29.32 -9.57
N ALA A 149 -1.85 30.53 -10.10
CA ALA A 149 -0.86 31.08 -11.02
C ALA A 149 0.36 31.71 -10.33
N ALA A 150 0.41 31.78 -8.99
CA ALA A 150 1.62 32.15 -8.28
C ALA A 150 2.76 31.22 -8.74
N PRO A 151 4.00 31.73 -8.91
CA PRO A 151 5.08 30.98 -9.54
C PRO A 151 5.17 29.58 -8.94
N ARG A 152 4.97 28.54 -9.76
CA ARG A 152 5.16 27.13 -9.36
C ARG A 152 6.50 26.92 -8.66
N ASP A 153 7.47 27.77 -9.00
CA ASP A 153 8.80 27.82 -8.41
C ASP A 153 8.80 28.17 -6.92
N LEU A 154 7.88 28.99 -6.39
CA LEU A 154 7.88 29.38 -4.97
C LEU A 154 7.74 28.16 -4.03
N SER A 155 6.89 27.21 -4.41
CA SER A 155 6.64 25.98 -3.66
C SER A 155 7.85 25.04 -3.60
N ARG A 156 8.88 25.27 -4.44
CA ARG A 156 10.12 24.49 -4.47
C ARG A 156 11.10 24.91 -3.38
N TRP A 157 11.05 26.17 -2.93
CA TRP A 157 12.06 26.73 -2.02
C TRP A 157 11.49 27.48 -0.81
N ILE A 158 10.18 27.74 -0.75
CA ILE A 158 9.47 28.15 0.47
C ILE A 158 8.65 26.96 0.98
N SER A 159 8.66 26.74 2.29
CA SER A 159 7.79 25.75 2.95
C SER A 159 6.38 26.30 3.20
N LEU A 160 5.39 25.43 3.32
CA LEU A 160 4.02 25.82 3.72
C LEU A 160 4.02 26.66 5.01
N ARG A 161 4.84 26.29 5.99
CA ARG A 161 4.99 27.03 7.26
C ARG A 161 5.44 28.47 7.02
N GLN A 162 6.42 28.67 6.14
CA GLN A 162 6.92 30.00 5.78
C GLN A 162 5.87 30.80 4.99
N THR A 163 5.16 30.19 4.04
CA THR A 163 4.06 30.85 3.31
C THR A 163 2.96 31.31 4.25
N VAL A 164 2.54 30.47 5.21
CA VAL A 164 1.56 30.87 6.24
C VAL A 164 2.09 32.05 7.08
N GLY A 165 3.38 32.05 7.41
CA GLY A 165 4.02 33.17 8.10
C GLY A 165 3.96 34.48 7.31
N LEU A 166 4.25 34.44 6.01
CA LEU A 166 4.16 35.60 5.13
C LEU A 166 2.73 36.14 5.04
N VAL A 167 1.74 35.26 4.82
CA VAL A 167 0.32 35.64 4.71
C VAL A 167 -0.19 36.27 6.01
N ARG A 168 0.12 35.67 7.17
CA ARG A 168 -0.28 36.21 8.48
C ARG A 168 0.28 37.61 8.71
N LEU A 169 1.55 37.82 8.38
CA LEU A 169 2.20 39.12 8.57
C LEU A 169 1.64 40.18 7.61
N ALA A 170 1.33 39.81 6.36
CA ALA A 170 0.67 40.72 5.43
C ALA A 170 -0.72 41.13 5.93
N ILE A 171 -1.51 40.19 6.45
CA ILE A 171 -2.83 40.49 7.05
C ILE A 171 -2.67 41.45 8.23
N GLU A 172 -1.71 41.20 9.13
CA GLU A 172 -1.44 42.07 10.28
C GLU A 172 -1.10 43.51 9.85
N VAL A 173 -0.29 43.68 8.80
CA VAL A 173 0.03 45.01 8.24
C VAL A 173 -1.20 45.69 7.65
N PHE A 174 -2.06 44.94 6.95
CA PHE A 174 -3.30 45.49 6.42
C PHE A 174 -4.27 45.87 7.54
N GLU A 175 -4.44 45.03 8.57
CA GLU A 175 -5.27 45.34 9.74
C GLU A 175 -4.82 46.63 10.45
N GLN A 176 -3.51 46.90 10.48
CA GLN A 176 -2.97 48.13 11.07
C GLN A 176 -3.16 49.37 10.22
N GLN A 177 -3.14 49.25 8.88
CA GLN A 177 -3.14 50.40 7.96
C GLN A 177 -4.51 50.69 7.31
N LEU A 178 -5.40 49.71 7.23
CA LEU A 178 -6.74 49.89 6.65
C LEU A 178 -7.62 50.91 7.38
N PRO A 179 -7.59 51.04 8.72
CA PRO A 179 -8.41 52.02 9.43
C PRO A 179 -8.18 53.47 8.98
N ASP A 180 -6.98 53.81 8.52
CA ASP A 180 -6.64 55.17 8.06
C ASP A 180 -7.37 55.58 6.78
N PHE A 181 -7.93 54.62 6.04
CA PHE A 181 -8.66 54.86 4.79
C PHE A 181 -10.18 54.92 4.99
N ALA A 182 -10.69 54.53 6.15
CA ALA A 182 -12.12 54.49 6.41
C ALA A 182 -12.69 55.92 6.58
N ALA A 183 -13.82 56.20 5.93
CA ALA A 183 -14.51 57.48 6.11
C ALA A 183 -15.28 57.55 7.45
N ASP A 184 -15.72 56.41 7.96
CA ASP A 184 -16.46 56.27 9.21
C ASP A 184 -16.25 54.88 9.86
N GLU A 185 -16.81 54.68 11.04
CA GLU A 185 -16.69 53.42 11.79
C GLU A 185 -17.32 52.22 11.05
N ALA A 186 -18.32 52.45 10.20
CA ALA A 186 -18.97 51.39 9.43
C ALA A 186 -18.09 50.93 8.26
N GLU A 187 -17.41 51.85 7.58
CA GLU A 187 -16.38 51.55 6.58
C GLU A 187 -15.17 50.87 7.23
N ASN A 188 -14.75 51.31 8.41
CA ASN A 188 -13.66 50.68 9.16
C ASN A 188 -13.97 49.20 9.46
N ALA A 189 -15.15 48.94 10.03
CA ALA A 189 -15.61 47.58 10.29
C ALA A 189 -15.68 46.73 9.00
N ALA A 190 -16.14 47.31 7.88
CA ALA A 190 -16.21 46.62 6.60
C ALA A 190 -14.82 46.30 6.00
N LEU A 191 -13.83 47.20 6.16
CA LEU A 191 -12.45 46.97 5.70
C LEU A 191 -11.76 45.88 6.53
N VAL A 192 -11.90 45.92 7.85
CA VAL A 192 -11.34 44.91 8.77
C VAL A 192 -11.99 43.54 8.52
N GLU A 193 -13.31 43.48 8.40
CA GLU A 193 -14.00 42.24 8.03
C GLU A 193 -13.54 41.74 6.64
N GLY A 194 -13.37 42.67 5.70
CA GLY A 194 -12.94 42.38 4.35
C GLY A 194 -11.56 41.73 4.30
N ILE A 195 -10.57 42.28 5.01
CA ILE A 195 -9.22 41.72 5.02
C ILE A 195 -9.17 40.36 5.70
N LEU A 196 -9.96 40.14 6.76
CA LEU A 196 -10.05 38.85 7.42
C LEU A 196 -10.64 37.78 6.50
N ARG A 197 -11.72 38.09 5.78
CA ARG A 197 -12.32 37.18 4.80
C ARG A 197 -11.39 36.93 3.62
N TYR A 198 -10.82 37.98 3.03
CA TYR A 198 -9.85 37.86 1.94
C TYR A 198 -8.61 37.06 2.35
N GLY A 199 -8.07 37.35 3.54
CA GLY A 199 -6.92 36.65 4.10
C GLY A 199 -7.18 35.15 4.31
N ARG A 200 -8.40 34.78 4.72
CA ARG A 200 -8.83 33.38 4.80
C ARG A 200 -8.83 32.71 3.42
N GLU A 201 -9.36 33.36 2.39
CA GLU A 201 -9.38 32.81 1.02
C GLU A 201 -7.94 32.64 0.48
N VAL A 202 -7.07 33.62 0.69
CA VAL A 202 -5.65 33.55 0.33
C VAL A 202 -4.94 32.39 1.06
N ALA A 203 -5.22 32.18 2.34
CA ALA A 203 -4.66 31.08 3.11
C ALA A 203 -5.12 29.70 2.58
N PHE A 204 -6.41 29.54 2.24
CA PHE A 204 -6.93 28.29 1.66
C PHE A 204 -6.38 28.03 0.25
N ALA A 205 -6.24 29.06 -0.58
CA ALA A 205 -5.63 28.94 -1.91
C ALA A 205 -4.15 28.50 -1.81
N ALA A 206 -3.39 29.09 -0.89
CA ALA A 206 -2.02 28.68 -0.61
C ALA A 206 -1.94 27.24 -0.11
N ALA A 207 -2.78 26.86 0.87
CA ALA A 207 -2.83 25.49 1.40
C ALA A 207 -3.15 24.47 0.30
N SER A 208 -4.14 24.77 -0.55
CA SER A 208 -4.54 23.91 -1.68
C SER A 208 -3.42 23.72 -2.71
N SER A 209 -2.64 24.76 -3.00
CA SER A 209 -1.51 24.69 -3.93
C SER A 209 -0.37 23.82 -3.39
N TYR A 210 -0.04 23.94 -2.11
CA TYR A 210 0.96 23.07 -1.46
C TYR A 210 0.47 21.63 -1.32
N ALA A 211 -0.82 21.42 -1.03
CA ALA A 211 -1.43 20.09 -1.01
C ALA A 211 -1.34 19.43 -2.39
N ALA A 212 -1.75 20.12 -3.46
CA ALA A 212 -1.65 19.61 -4.83
C ALA A 212 -0.19 19.32 -5.25
N ALA A 213 0.77 20.16 -4.85
CA ALA A 213 2.18 19.92 -5.13
C ALA A 213 2.74 18.71 -4.34
N ALA A 214 2.28 18.49 -3.11
CA ALA A 214 2.62 17.31 -2.33
C ALA A 214 2.00 16.03 -2.90
N GLU A 215 0.72 16.08 -3.30
CA GLU A 215 0.01 15.00 -3.99
C GLU A 215 0.69 14.65 -5.32
N ALA A 216 1.09 15.65 -6.12
CA ALA A 216 1.78 15.43 -7.38
C ALA A 216 3.15 14.74 -7.19
N ARG A 217 3.90 15.10 -6.14
CA ARG A 217 5.16 14.40 -5.78
C ARG A 217 4.88 12.97 -5.33
N GLY A 218 3.91 12.76 -4.44
CA GLY A 218 3.52 11.42 -3.99
C GLY A 218 3.04 10.53 -5.15
N ALA A 219 2.32 11.10 -6.12
CA ALA A 219 1.88 10.40 -7.33
C ALA A 219 3.04 10.07 -8.28
N TRP A 220 4.09 10.91 -8.34
CA TRP A 220 5.29 10.60 -9.13
C TRP A 220 6.09 9.46 -8.49
N ASP A 221 6.31 9.50 -7.17
CA ASP A 221 6.98 8.42 -6.44
C ASP A 221 6.20 7.10 -6.58
N ALA A 222 4.87 7.13 -6.41
CA ALA A 222 4.03 5.94 -6.56
C ALA A 222 4.07 5.36 -7.99
N ARG A 223 4.16 6.22 -9.02
CA ARG A 223 4.32 5.77 -10.41
C ARG A 223 5.69 5.16 -10.65
N LEU A 224 6.76 5.79 -10.15
CA LEU A 224 8.12 5.27 -10.29
C LEU A 224 8.26 3.92 -9.56
N GLU A 225 7.68 3.81 -8.37
CA GLU A 225 7.61 2.58 -7.59
C GLU A 225 6.85 1.47 -8.36
N ALA A 226 5.68 1.79 -8.93
CA ALA A 226 4.94 0.85 -9.76
C ALA A 226 5.73 0.38 -10.99
N LEU A 227 6.56 1.25 -11.59
CA LEU A 227 7.46 0.87 -12.70
C LEU A 227 8.63 -0.01 -12.24
N VAL A 228 9.12 0.16 -11.02
CA VAL A 228 10.11 -0.74 -10.43
C VAL A 228 9.50 -2.11 -10.21
N VAL A 229 8.31 -2.18 -9.59
CA VAL A 229 7.61 -3.44 -9.33
C VAL A 229 7.20 -4.15 -10.62
N ASP A 230 6.69 -3.42 -11.62
CA ASP A 230 6.38 -3.97 -12.94
C ASP A 230 7.63 -4.52 -13.64
N GLY A 231 8.76 -3.81 -13.55
CA GLY A 231 10.05 -4.29 -14.07
C GLY A 231 10.54 -5.56 -13.36
N ILE A 232 10.40 -5.65 -12.03
CA ILE A 232 10.70 -6.85 -11.25
C ILE A 232 9.82 -8.02 -11.70
N VAL A 233 8.51 -7.78 -11.86
CA VAL A 233 7.55 -8.82 -12.28
C VAL A 233 7.85 -9.32 -13.70
N ARG A 234 8.22 -8.42 -14.62
CA ARG A 234 8.55 -8.77 -16.02
C ARG A 234 9.94 -9.36 -16.20
N GLY A 235 10.85 -9.14 -15.26
CA GLY A 235 12.26 -9.51 -15.42
C GLY A 235 13.01 -8.55 -16.33
N ASP A 236 12.74 -7.25 -16.20
CA ASP A 236 13.49 -6.21 -16.89
C ASP A 236 14.98 -6.26 -16.51
N ALA A 237 15.83 -5.62 -17.32
CA ALA A 237 17.26 -5.54 -17.07
C ALA A 237 17.55 -4.98 -15.67
N GLU A 238 18.38 -5.72 -14.92
CA GLU A 238 18.72 -5.47 -13.52
C GLU A 238 19.17 -4.02 -13.29
N GLU A 239 20.12 -3.53 -14.09
CA GLU A 239 20.65 -2.15 -13.99
C GLU A 239 19.53 -1.10 -14.03
N SER A 240 18.51 -1.31 -14.85
CA SER A 240 17.38 -0.39 -14.99
C SER A 240 16.47 -0.39 -13.76
N VAL A 241 16.25 -1.56 -13.16
CA VAL A 241 15.43 -1.74 -11.95
C VAL A 241 16.16 -1.13 -10.75
N LEU A 242 17.45 -1.44 -10.61
CA LEU A 242 18.29 -0.93 -9.53
C LEU A 242 18.44 0.60 -9.58
N SER A 243 18.65 1.18 -10.76
CA SER A 243 18.75 2.63 -10.94
C SER A 243 17.47 3.35 -10.50
N ARG A 244 16.29 2.84 -10.90
CA ARG A 244 14.99 3.39 -10.49
C ARG A 244 14.73 3.21 -8.99
N ALA A 245 15.10 2.07 -8.42
CA ALA A 245 14.94 1.80 -7.00
C ALA A 245 15.84 2.69 -6.13
N ALA A 246 17.09 2.92 -6.55
CA ALA A 246 18.02 3.82 -5.88
C ALA A 246 17.51 5.28 -5.88
N ALA A 247 16.84 5.72 -6.95
CA ALA A 247 16.19 7.03 -7.00
C ALA A 247 15.05 7.20 -5.98
N LEU A 248 14.45 6.09 -5.53
CA LEU A 248 13.45 6.04 -4.45
C LEU A 248 14.10 5.86 -3.05
N GLY A 249 15.43 5.84 -2.96
CA GLY A 249 16.17 5.62 -1.71
C GLY A 249 16.19 4.18 -1.24
N TRP A 250 15.87 3.21 -2.11
CA TRP A 250 15.99 1.79 -1.79
C TRP A 250 17.45 1.34 -1.85
N ASP A 251 17.86 0.50 -0.91
CA ASP A 251 19.19 -0.13 -0.92
C ASP A 251 19.19 -1.36 -1.86
N PRO A 252 19.93 -1.33 -2.99
CA PRO A 252 20.02 -2.47 -3.91
C PRO A 252 20.49 -3.78 -3.26
N ALA A 253 21.30 -3.68 -2.21
CA ALA A 253 21.90 -4.82 -1.51
C ALA A 253 20.99 -5.39 -0.41
N ALA A 254 19.85 -4.76 -0.12
CA ALA A 254 18.92 -5.27 0.86
C ALA A 254 18.21 -6.53 0.33
N SER A 255 18.05 -7.51 1.22
CA SER A 255 17.24 -8.70 0.92
C SER A 255 15.82 -8.31 0.51
N ALA A 256 15.21 -9.12 -0.35
CA ALA A 256 13.88 -8.83 -0.89
C ALA A 256 12.99 -10.07 -0.91
N THR A 257 11.74 -9.91 -0.48
CA THR A 257 10.69 -10.94 -0.57
C THR A 257 9.48 -10.36 -1.28
N VAL A 258 9.01 -11.03 -2.35
CA VAL A 258 7.84 -10.58 -3.10
C VAL A 258 6.60 -11.30 -2.62
N MET A 259 5.59 -10.54 -2.20
CA MET A 259 4.26 -11.01 -1.84
C MET A 259 3.26 -10.63 -2.93
N VAL A 260 2.36 -11.56 -3.24
CA VAL A 260 1.29 -11.39 -4.23
C VAL A 260 -0.04 -11.78 -3.60
N GLY A 261 -1.05 -10.95 -3.75
CA GLY A 261 -2.41 -11.23 -3.31
C GLY A 261 -3.44 -10.30 -3.95
N THR A 262 -4.67 -10.35 -3.47
CA THR A 262 -5.74 -9.47 -3.94
C THR A 262 -5.59 -8.06 -3.35
N SER A 263 -5.86 -7.03 -4.14
CA SER A 263 -6.00 -5.66 -3.64
C SER A 263 -7.27 -5.54 -2.77
N PRO A 264 -7.24 -4.89 -1.60
CA PRO A 264 -8.42 -4.72 -0.74
C PRO A 264 -9.42 -3.68 -1.27
N SER A 265 -8.98 -2.82 -2.20
CA SER A 265 -9.78 -1.75 -2.79
C SER A 265 -9.38 -1.52 -4.25
N ASP A 266 -10.31 -0.97 -5.03
CA ASP A 266 -10.09 -0.52 -6.40
C ASP A 266 -9.48 0.90 -6.46
N ASP A 267 -9.15 1.51 -5.31
CA ASP A 267 -8.48 2.80 -5.19
C ASP A 267 -6.98 2.63 -4.83
N PRO A 268 -6.05 2.64 -5.82
CA PRO A 268 -4.63 2.36 -5.58
C PRO A 268 -3.95 3.28 -4.56
N PRO A 269 -4.20 4.61 -4.52
CA PRO A 269 -3.66 5.50 -3.50
C PRO A 269 -3.96 5.05 -2.06
N THR A 270 -5.21 4.64 -1.79
CA THR A 270 -5.61 4.15 -0.45
C THR A 270 -4.86 2.87 -0.10
N VAL A 271 -4.76 1.92 -1.04
CA VAL A 271 -4.04 0.65 -0.85
C VAL A 271 -2.55 0.90 -0.56
N VAL A 272 -1.92 1.77 -1.35
CA VAL A 272 -0.50 2.14 -1.18
C VAL A 272 -0.26 2.75 0.19
N PHE A 273 -1.10 3.70 0.60
CA PHE A 273 -1.00 4.35 1.91
C PHE A 273 -1.15 3.36 3.07
N GLU A 274 -2.10 2.44 2.97
CA GLU A 274 -2.37 1.43 3.98
C GLU A 274 -1.22 0.43 4.18
N VAL A 275 -0.63 -0.04 3.07
CA VAL A 275 0.52 -0.96 3.13
C VAL A 275 1.74 -0.22 3.67
N ARG A 276 2.04 0.98 3.17
CA ARG A 276 3.17 1.80 3.67
C ARG A 276 3.04 2.11 5.15
N SER A 277 1.84 2.45 5.62
CA SER A 277 1.59 2.76 7.04
C SER A 277 1.82 1.54 7.96
N ARG A 278 1.58 0.32 7.48
CA ARG A 278 1.90 -0.92 8.20
C ARG A 278 3.40 -1.22 8.14
N ALA A 279 3.99 -1.13 6.96
CA ALA A 279 5.42 -1.37 6.74
C ALA A 279 6.31 -0.42 7.56
N ALA A 280 5.97 0.87 7.59
CA ALA A 280 6.68 1.88 8.38
C ALA A 280 6.63 1.58 9.89
N ARG A 281 5.50 1.07 10.40
CA ARG A 281 5.37 0.64 11.81
C ARG A 281 6.21 -0.59 12.12
N ALA A 282 6.43 -1.45 11.14
CA ALA A 282 7.30 -2.62 11.25
C ALA A 282 8.78 -2.30 10.98
N GLY A 283 9.12 -1.07 10.60
CA GLY A 283 10.49 -0.71 10.20
C GLY A 283 10.95 -1.38 8.91
N CYS A 284 10.02 -1.80 8.05
CA CYS A 284 10.31 -2.52 6.81
C CYS A 284 10.13 -1.58 5.60
N PRO A 285 11.16 -1.40 4.76
CA PRO A 285 11.00 -0.74 3.47
C PRO A 285 10.14 -1.63 2.55
N VAL A 286 9.18 -1.03 1.81
CA VAL A 286 8.34 -1.75 0.83
C VAL A 286 8.27 -1.02 -0.52
N LEU A 287 8.28 -1.77 -1.63
CA LEU A 287 7.89 -1.29 -2.96
C LEU A 287 6.54 -1.92 -3.34
N LEU A 288 5.64 -1.11 -3.91
CA LEU A 288 4.25 -1.46 -4.13
C LEU A 288 3.85 -1.30 -5.60
N GLY A 289 3.15 -2.31 -6.11
CA GLY A 289 2.54 -2.28 -7.44
C GLY A 289 1.12 -2.83 -7.39
N VAL A 290 0.15 -2.06 -7.89
CA VAL A 290 -1.23 -2.51 -8.08
C VAL A 290 -1.44 -2.82 -9.55
N GLN A 291 -1.72 -4.08 -9.88
CA GLN A 291 -1.94 -4.58 -11.24
C GLN A 291 -3.38 -5.12 -11.37
N GLY A 292 -4.32 -4.23 -11.73
CA GLY A 292 -5.74 -4.57 -11.71
C GLY A 292 -6.18 -4.92 -10.28
N THR A 293 -6.71 -6.12 -10.08
CA THR A 293 -7.13 -6.61 -8.75
C THR A 293 -5.99 -7.23 -7.94
N ARG A 294 -4.75 -7.24 -8.45
CA ARG A 294 -3.60 -7.84 -7.80
C ARG A 294 -2.73 -6.77 -7.13
N LEU A 295 -2.41 -6.98 -5.86
CA LEU A 295 -1.40 -6.22 -5.14
C LEU A 295 -0.10 -7.03 -5.14
N VAL A 296 1.01 -6.38 -5.51
CA VAL A 296 2.37 -6.89 -5.43
C VAL A 296 3.14 -6.02 -4.45
N VAL A 297 3.74 -6.65 -3.44
CA VAL A 297 4.54 -5.99 -2.40
C VAL A 297 5.93 -6.60 -2.41
N VAL A 298 6.96 -5.79 -2.62
CA VAL A 298 8.36 -6.17 -2.45
C VAL A 298 8.77 -5.67 -1.07
N ALA A 299 8.92 -6.57 -0.12
CA ALA A 299 9.36 -6.25 1.24
C ALA A 299 10.89 -6.36 1.34
N GLY A 300 11.54 -5.33 1.87
CA GLY A 300 12.97 -5.31 2.10
C GLY A 300 13.36 -5.47 3.57
N GLY A 301 14.63 -5.81 3.83
CA GLY A 301 15.21 -5.77 5.18
C GLY A 301 14.83 -6.93 6.10
N ALA A 302 14.48 -8.09 5.53
CA ALA A 302 14.45 -9.34 6.27
C ALA A 302 15.88 -9.85 6.43
N ASP A 303 16.62 -9.34 7.41
CA ASP A 303 17.89 -9.96 7.83
C ASP A 303 17.57 -11.33 8.48
N ASP A 304 18.11 -12.39 7.86
CA ASP A 304 18.29 -13.83 8.16
C ASP A 304 17.68 -14.56 9.38
N GLU A 305 16.90 -13.93 10.25
CA GLU A 305 16.09 -14.65 11.22
C GLU A 305 14.76 -15.05 10.55
N GLN A 306 14.63 -16.30 10.09
CA GLN A 306 13.38 -16.87 9.55
C GLN A 306 12.13 -16.52 10.39
N ALA A 307 12.28 -16.33 11.71
CA ALA A 307 11.22 -15.90 12.62
C ALA A 307 10.76 -14.44 12.39
N ARG A 308 11.67 -13.51 12.08
CA ARG A 308 11.33 -12.12 11.73
C ARG A 308 10.67 -12.04 10.37
N ASP A 309 11.14 -12.83 9.41
CA ASP A 309 10.55 -12.90 8.07
C ASP A 309 9.09 -13.39 8.15
N GLY A 310 8.79 -14.42 8.96
CA GLY A 310 7.41 -14.86 9.21
C GLY A 310 6.51 -13.76 9.80
N ALA A 311 6.94 -13.10 10.89
CA ALA A 311 6.15 -12.04 11.53
C ALA A 311 5.96 -10.80 10.64
N LEU A 312 6.95 -10.48 9.82
CA LEU A 312 6.86 -9.41 8.83
C LEU A 312 5.81 -9.72 7.76
N LEU A 313 5.84 -10.93 7.21
CA LEU A 313 4.86 -11.37 6.22
C LEU A 313 3.44 -11.38 6.79
N ASP A 314 3.25 -11.81 8.04
CA ASP A 314 1.95 -11.75 8.73
C ASP A 314 1.45 -10.30 8.89
N THR A 315 2.36 -9.38 9.22
CA THR A 315 2.03 -7.95 9.36
C THR A 315 1.60 -7.33 8.03
N LEU A 316 2.31 -7.65 6.95
CA LEU A 316 1.98 -7.17 5.61
C LEU A 316 0.73 -7.84 5.04
N ALA A 317 0.48 -9.11 5.36
CA ALA A 317 -0.68 -9.86 4.92
C ALA A 317 -2.02 -9.20 5.33
N ALA A 318 -2.04 -8.50 6.47
CA ALA A 318 -3.20 -7.74 6.94
C ALA A 318 -3.56 -6.51 6.05
N ALA A 319 -2.71 -6.15 5.09
CA ALA A 319 -2.94 -5.08 4.12
C ALA A 319 -3.57 -5.56 2.80
N PHE A 320 -3.63 -6.87 2.58
CA PHE A 320 -4.19 -7.45 1.36
C PHE A 320 -5.70 -7.68 1.51
N GLY A 321 -6.40 -7.66 0.37
CA GLY A 321 -7.79 -8.04 0.26
C GLY A 321 -8.03 -9.53 0.50
N ASP A 322 -9.30 -9.92 0.43
CA ASP A 322 -9.72 -11.30 0.61
C ASP A 322 -9.08 -12.25 -0.41
N GLY A 323 -8.90 -13.51 0.03
CA GLY A 323 -8.29 -14.57 -0.77
C GLY A 323 -6.85 -14.90 -0.35
N PRO A 324 -6.19 -15.76 -1.14
CA PRO A 324 -4.85 -16.25 -0.81
C PRO A 324 -3.80 -15.15 -0.99
N ILE A 325 -2.77 -15.21 -0.16
CA ILE A 325 -1.58 -14.36 -0.22
C ILE A 325 -0.39 -15.28 -0.31
N VAL A 326 0.45 -15.09 -1.32
CA VAL A 326 1.61 -15.93 -1.56
C VAL A 326 2.89 -15.12 -1.50
N ALA A 327 3.88 -15.61 -0.76
CA ALA A 327 5.22 -15.02 -0.67
C ALA A 327 6.23 -15.90 -1.42
N GLY A 328 7.05 -15.27 -2.27
CA GLY A 328 8.20 -15.91 -2.92
C GLY A 328 9.33 -16.25 -1.94
N PRO A 329 10.43 -16.83 -2.43
CA PRO A 329 11.67 -16.94 -1.66
C PRO A 329 12.21 -15.55 -1.32
N THR A 330 12.83 -15.44 -0.14
CA THR A 330 13.66 -14.29 0.23
C THR A 330 14.96 -14.38 -0.56
N VAL A 331 15.28 -13.33 -1.32
CA VAL A 331 16.51 -13.24 -2.12
C VAL A 331 17.48 -12.24 -1.52
N ALA A 332 18.77 -12.34 -1.87
CA ALA A 332 19.84 -11.56 -1.25
C ALA A 332 19.81 -10.07 -1.63
N GLY A 333 19.23 -9.72 -2.78
CA GLY A 333 19.21 -8.36 -3.29
C GLY A 333 18.04 -8.07 -4.23
N LEU A 334 17.79 -6.80 -4.50
CA LEU A 334 16.68 -6.38 -5.36
C LEU A 334 16.85 -6.87 -6.82
N GLY A 335 18.08 -7.08 -7.29
CA GLY A 335 18.36 -7.62 -8.62
C GLY A 335 17.80 -9.04 -8.82
N GLU A 336 17.75 -9.84 -7.76
CA GLU A 336 17.19 -11.19 -7.77
C GLU A 336 15.68 -11.22 -7.47
N ALA A 337 15.06 -10.07 -7.17
CA ALA A 337 13.65 -10.00 -6.77
C ALA A 337 12.71 -10.53 -7.87
N HIS A 338 13.16 -10.56 -9.13
CA HIS A 338 12.43 -11.22 -10.22
C HIS A 338 12.20 -12.71 -9.94
N ALA A 339 13.19 -13.43 -9.39
CA ALA A 339 13.04 -14.85 -9.04
C ALA A 339 11.97 -15.02 -7.94
N SER A 340 11.99 -14.16 -6.93
CA SER A 340 10.98 -14.12 -5.88
C SER A 340 9.58 -13.85 -6.45
N ALA A 341 9.44 -12.87 -7.33
CA ALA A 341 8.19 -12.52 -8.00
C ALA A 341 7.67 -13.65 -8.90
N ALA A 342 8.53 -14.26 -9.72
CA ALA A 342 8.17 -15.34 -10.63
C ALA A 342 7.62 -16.56 -9.87
N GLU A 343 8.28 -16.95 -8.78
CA GLU A 343 7.80 -18.02 -7.90
C GLU A 343 6.48 -17.66 -7.20
N ALA A 344 6.37 -16.45 -6.65
CA ALA A 344 5.14 -15.99 -5.99
C ALA A 344 3.95 -15.95 -6.95
N LEU A 345 4.15 -15.48 -8.18
CA LEU A 345 3.12 -15.42 -9.23
C LEU A 345 2.72 -16.81 -9.72
N SER A 346 3.69 -17.72 -9.86
CA SER A 346 3.43 -19.13 -10.18
C SER A 346 2.59 -19.79 -9.10
N ALA A 347 3.00 -19.61 -7.85
CA ALA A 347 2.32 -20.13 -6.68
C ALA A 347 0.92 -19.51 -6.49
N MET A 348 0.74 -18.22 -6.79
CA MET A 348 -0.57 -17.56 -6.78
C MET A 348 -1.56 -18.16 -7.80
N ARG A 349 -1.09 -18.67 -8.95
CA ARG A 349 -1.94 -19.41 -9.90
C ARG A 349 -2.29 -20.81 -9.39
N ALA A 350 -1.41 -21.42 -8.61
CA ALA A 350 -1.50 -22.81 -8.17
C ALA A 350 -2.21 -22.99 -6.81
N VAL A 351 -2.22 -21.96 -5.95
CA VAL A 351 -2.74 -22.01 -4.56
C VAL A 351 -4.18 -22.47 -4.46
N VAL A 352 -5.00 -22.30 -5.51
CA VAL A 352 -6.38 -22.80 -5.57
C VAL A 352 -6.48 -24.32 -5.37
N ALA A 353 -5.41 -25.07 -5.69
CA ALA A 353 -5.34 -26.52 -5.47
C ALA A 353 -5.08 -26.90 -3.99
N TRP A 354 -4.80 -25.92 -3.10
CA TRP A 354 -4.74 -26.10 -1.65
C TRP A 354 -5.65 -25.10 -0.92
N PRO A 355 -6.97 -25.36 -0.84
CA PRO A 355 -7.94 -24.43 -0.23
C PRO A 355 -7.67 -24.08 1.25
N GLY A 356 -6.98 -24.97 1.97
CA GLY A 356 -6.59 -24.78 3.37
C GLY A 356 -5.17 -24.23 3.56
N ALA A 357 -4.58 -23.62 2.52
CA ALA A 357 -3.25 -23.02 2.61
C ALA A 357 -3.22 -21.89 3.68
N PRO A 358 -2.12 -21.77 4.45
CA PRO A 358 -1.90 -20.63 5.34
C PRO A 358 -2.00 -19.28 4.61
N ARG A 359 -2.25 -18.21 5.36
CA ARG A 359 -2.31 -16.84 4.84
C ARG A 359 -1.36 -15.95 5.66
N PRO A 360 -0.17 -15.61 5.15
CA PRO A 360 0.37 -15.93 3.82
C PRO A 360 0.94 -17.37 3.72
N VAL A 361 1.02 -17.91 2.51
CA VAL A 361 1.69 -19.20 2.20
C VAL A 361 2.97 -18.93 1.40
N ARG A 362 4.04 -19.71 1.61
CA ARG A 362 5.27 -19.59 0.83
C ARG A 362 5.16 -20.34 -0.49
N SER A 363 5.83 -19.85 -1.53
CA SER A 363 5.90 -20.49 -2.84
C SER A 363 6.54 -21.89 -2.78
N VAL A 364 7.48 -22.11 -1.85
CA VAL A 364 8.14 -23.41 -1.60
C VAL A 364 7.22 -24.44 -0.95
N ASP A 365 6.16 -23.99 -0.28
CA ASP A 365 5.18 -24.90 0.31
C ASP A 365 4.18 -25.39 -0.74
N LEU A 366 4.13 -24.77 -1.92
CA LEU A 366 3.22 -25.05 -3.03
C LEU A 366 3.90 -25.80 -4.19
N LEU A 367 5.05 -26.45 -3.97
CA LEU A 367 5.80 -27.16 -5.03
C LEU A 367 4.92 -28.17 -5.82
N PRO A 368 4.11 -29.03 -5.19
CA PRO A 368 3.25 -29.96 -5.93
C PRO A 368 2.24 -29.26 -6.83
N GLU A 369 1.53 -28.26 -6.31
CA GLU A 369 0.51 -27.53 -7.03
C GLU A 369 1.12 -26.74 -8.18
N ARG A 370 2.27 -26.10 -7.95
CA ARG A 370 3.01 -25.36 -8.99
C ARG A 370 3.46 -26.29 -10.12
N ALA A 371 4.03 -27.45 -9.78
CA ALA A 371 4.44 -28.44 -10.78
C ALA A 371 3.24 -28.95 -11.59
N LEU A 372 2.11 -29.24 -10.93
CA LEU A 372 0.86 -29.62 -11.61
C LEU A 372 0.27 -28.49 -12.48
N ALA A 373 0.49 -27.23 -12.10
CA ALA A 373 0.15 -26.06 -12.89
C ALA A 373 1.15 -25.77 -14.04
N GLY A 374 2.15 -26.63 -14.24
CA GLY A 374 3.11 -26.55 -15.34
C GLY A 374 4.32 -25.67 -15.07
N ASP A 375 4.68 -25.41 -13.80
CA ASP A 375 5.89 -24.67 -13.42
C ASP A 375 7.15 -25.56 -13.50
N PRO A 376 8.05 -25.35 -14.47
CA PRO A 376 9.25 -26.17 -14.62
C PRO A 376 10.29 -25.93 -13.51
N SER A 377 10.24 -24.77 -12.83
CA SER A 377 11.12 -24.52 -11.67
C SER A 377 10.71 -25.39 -10.49
N ALA A 378 9.39 -25.50 -10.23
CA ALA A 378 8.87 -26.35 -9.17
C ALA A 378 9.12 -27.84 -9.44
N GLU A 379 8.94 -28.30 -10.68
CA GLU A 379 9.28 -29.67 -11.09
C GLU A 379 10.76 -29.97 -10.86
N ARG A 380 11.67 -29.08 -11.29
CA ARG A 380 13.11 -29.25 -11.06
C ARG A 380 13.45 -29.29 -9.58
N ARG A 381 12.91 -28.39 -8.76
CA ARG A 381 13.15 -28.39 -7.31
C ARG A 381 12.65 -29.67 -6.64
N LEU A 382 11.48 -30.19 -7.03
CA LEU A 382 10.99 -31.48 -6.55
C LEU A 382 11.96 -32.62 -6.89
N VAL A 383 12.53 -32.62 -8.09
CA VAL A 383 13.50 -33.65 -8.49
C VAL A 383 14.84 -33.46 -7.77
N ASP A 384 15.40 -32.25 -7.81
CA ASP A 384 16.75 -31.96 -7.36
C ASP A 384 16.89 -31.89 -5.83
N GLU A 385 15.91 -31.31 -5.14
CA GLU A 385 15.96 -31.11 -3.68
C GLU A 385 15.34 -32.27 -2.91
N ILE A 386 14.46 -33.08 -3.52
CA ILE A 386 13.70 -34.12 -2.81
C ILE A 386 13.97 -35.53 -3.37
N ALA A 387 13.76 -35.77 -4.67
CA ALA A 387 13.87 -37.12 -5.22
C ALA A 387 15.33 -37.61 -5.30
N LYS A 388 16.24 -36.80 -5.88
CA LYS A 388 17.66 -37.15 -6.03
C LYS A 388 18.34 -37.47 -4.69
N PRO A 389 18.18 -36.67 -3.61
CA PRO A 389 18.77 -37.01 -2.32
C PRO A 389 18.31 -38.36 -1.76
N LEU A 390 17.05 -38.76 -2.03
CA LEU A 390 16.54 -40.06 -1.62
C LEU A 390 17.11 -41.21 -2.46
N GLU A 391 17.28 -40.99 -3.76
CA GLU A 391 17.89 -41.96 -4.69
C GLU A 391 19.37 -42.18 -4.36
N GLU A 392 20.14 -41.10 -4.14
CA GLU A 392 21.57 -41.13 -3.80
C GLU A 392 21.84 -41.77 -2.43
N ALA A 393 20.94 -41.60 -1.46
CA ALA A 393 21.05 -42.21 -0.14
C ALA A 393 20.85 -43.75 -0.17
N GLY A 394 20.40 -44.30 -1.29
CA GLY A 394 20.43 -45.72 -1.60
C GLY A 394 19.05 -46.39 -1.68
N PRO A 395 18.95 -47.53 -2.39
CA PRO A 395 17.69 -48.15 -2.77
C PRO A 395 16.84 -48.59 -1.57
N ALA A 396 17.46 -48.93 -0.45
CA ALA A 396 16.76 -49.33 0.76
C ALA A 396 16.01 -48.16 1.43
N LEU A 397 16.55 -46.93 1.37
CA LEU A 397 15.88 -45.74 1.90
C LEU A 397 14.70 -45.38 1.01
N LEU A 398 14.94 -45.30 -0.30
CA LEU A 398 13.93 -45.00 -1.31
C LEU A 398 12.74 -45.97 -1.22
N ALA A 399 12.99 -47.28 -1.22
CA ALA A 399 11.95 -48.30 -1.08
C ALA A 399 11.17 -48.19 0.25
N THR A 400 11.82 -47.67 1.31
CA THR A 400 11.14 -47.43 2.59
C THR A 400 10.18 -46.25 2.51
N VAL A 401 10.59 -45.15 1.88
CA VAL A 401 9.72 -43.98 1.68
C VAL A 401 8.55 -44.34 0.77
N GLU A 402 8.80 -45.00 -0.35
CA GLU A 402 7.76 -45.45 -1.29
C GLU A 402 6.77 -46.41 -0.62
N GLY A 403 7.25 -47.48 -0.01
CA GLY A 403 6.39 -48.46 0.66
C GLY A 403 5.61 -47.86 1.82
N TYR A 404 6.20 -46.91 2.56
CA TYR A 404 5.49 -46.20 3.62
C TYR A 404 4.35 -45.34 3.07
N LEU A 405 4.60 -44.62 1.98
CA LEU A 405 3.58 -43.81 1.32
C LEU A 405 2.48 -44.70 0.73
N GLU A 406 2.82 -45.78 0.02
CA GLU A 406 1.87 -46.74 -0.58
C GLU A 406 0.95 -47.42 0.44
N THR A 407 1.47 -47.74 1.62
CA THR A 407 0.71 -48.35 2.72
C THR A 407 -0.13 -47.34 3.52
N GLY A 408 -0.29 -46.11 3.01
CA GLY A 408 -1.10 -45.07 3.65
C GLY A 408 -0.47 -44.49 4.92
N GLY A 409 0.85 -44.57 5.06
CA GLY A 409 1.57 -44.08 6.23
C GLY A 409 1.54 -45.03 7.44
N VAL A 410 1.23 -46.32 7.24
CA VAL A 410 1.17 -47.31 8.31
C VAL A 410 2.53 -48.03 8.47
N LEU A 411 3.26 -47.67 9.52
CA LEU A 411 4.61 -48.20 9.81
C LEU A 411 4.67 -49.74 9.81
N GLU A 412 3.73 -50.40 10.48
CA GLU A 412 3.69 -51.87 10.60
C GLU A 412 3.48 -52.56 9.24
N MET A 413 2.66 -51.97 8.37
CA MET A 413 2.41 -52.52 7.04
C MET A 413 3.63 -52.37 6.14
N CYS A 414 4.26 -51.19 6.16
CA CYS A 414 5.53 -50.95 5.47
C CYS A 414 6.63 -51.91 5.94
N ALA A 415 6.77 -52.11 7.25
CA ALA A 415 7.75 -53.03 7.84
C ALA A 415 7.55 -54.48 7.37
N ARG A 416 6.28 -54.94 7.36
CA ARG A 416 5.91 -56.27 6.85
C ARG A 416 6.19 -56.43 5.36
N GLN A 417 5.87 -55.42 4.54
CA GLN A 417 6.11 -55.42 3.09
C GLN A 417 7.60 -55.47 2.75
N LEU A 418 8.44 -54.78 3.53
CA LEU A 418 9.89 -54.70 3.32
C LEU A 418 10.68 -55.77 4.08
N PHE A 419 10.01 -56.65 4.82
CA PHE A 419 10.63 -57.68 5.67
C PHE A 419 11.68 -57.11 6.64
N VAL A 420 11.40 -55.95 7.25
CA VAL A 420 12.26 -55.30 8.25
C VAL A 420 11.49 -55.05 9.55
N HIS A 421 12.20 -54.71 10.61
CA HIS A 421 11.58 -54.30 11.87
C HIS A 421 10.98 -52.87 11.75
N PRO A 422 9.83 -52.56 12.39
CA PRO A 422 9.23 -51.22 12.37
C PRO A 422 10.17 -50.08 12.81
N ASN A 423 11.08 -50.35 13.75
CA ASN A 423 12.12 -49.39 14.15
C ASN A 423 13.06 -49.02 13.00
N THR A 424 13.38 -49.95 12.11
CA THR A 424 14.22 -49.68 10.93
C THR A 424 13.49 -48.76 9.96
N VAL A 425 12.18 -48.96 9.76
CA VAL A 425 11.34 -48.06 8.96
C VAL A 425 11.36 -46.66 9.56
N ARG A 426 11.10 -46.53 10.87
CA ARG A 426 11.12 -45.24 11.58
C ARG A 426 12.47 -44.53 11.45
N TYR A 427 13.57 -45.26 11.62
CA TYR A 427 14.92 -44.71 11.47
C TYR A 427 15.16 -44.19 10.05
N ARG A 428 14.79 -44.97 9.03
CA ARG A 428 14.92 -44.58 7.63
C ARG A 428 14.03 -43.38 7.28
N LEU A 429 12.79 -43.33 7.74
CA LEU A 429 11.92 -42.16 7.53
C LEU A 429 12.47 -40.89 8.19
N ARG A 430 13.08 -41.01 9.38
CA ARG A 430 13.78 -39.89 10.02
C ARG A 430 14.96 -39.42 9.16
N LYS A 431 15.78 -40.34 8.67
CA LYS A 431 16.90 -40.03 7.77
C LYS A 431 16.42 -39.37 6.47
N ALA A 432 15.30 -39.83 5.90
CA ALA A 432 14.69 -39.19 4.73
C ALA A 432 14.23 -37.75 5.02
N ALA A 433 13.65 -37.51 6.20
CA ALA A 433 13.27 -36.17 6.64
C ALA A 433 14.50 -35.27 6.88
N GLU A 434 15.60 -35.81 7.41
CA GLU A 434 16.87 -35.08 7.57
C GLU A 434 17.47 -34.67 6.21
N LEU A 435 17.35 -35.53 5.18
CA LEU A 435 17.89 -35.26 3.84
C LEU A 435 17.05 -34.28 3.02
N THR A 436 15.72 -34.33 3.16
CA THR A 436 14.79 -33.60 2.29
C THR A 436 14.09 -32.44 3.00
N GLY A 437 14.20 -32.34 4.32
CA GLY A 437 13.38 -31.45 5.13
C GLY A 437 11.90 -31.82 5.21
N ARG A 438 11.49 -33.00 4.70
CA ARG A 438 10.08 -33.41 4.59
C ARG A 438 9.76 -34.61 5.47
N ASN A 439 8.77 -34.45 6.34
CA ASN A 439 8.31 -35.51 7.23
C ASN A 439 7.22 -36.36 6.54
N ALA A 440 7.54 -37.60 6.17
CA ALA A 440 6.59 -38.49 5.51
C ALA A 440 5.31 -38.80 6.33
N ALA A 441 5.35 -38.63 7.66
CA ALA A 441 4.17 -38.80 8.51
C ALA A 441 3.22 -37.60 8.49
N ASP A 442 3.68 -36.43 8.06
CA ASP A 442 2.84 -35.27 7.84
C ASP A 442 2.12 -35.40 6.47
N PRO A 443 0.79 -35.23 6.39
CA PRO A 443 0.06 -35.40 5.14
C PRO A 443 0.49 -34.44 4.02
N ARG A 444 0.93 -33.22 4.37
CA ARG A 444 1.36 -32.22 3.39
C ARG A 444 2.70 -32.61 2.80
N ASP A 445 3.66 -32.94 3.66
CA ASP A 445 4.99 -33.39 3.22
C ASP A 445 4.93 -34.75 2.50
N ALA A 446 4.02 -35.65 2.90
CA ALA A 446 3.78 -36.90 2.19
C ALA A 446 3.32 -36.67 0.73
N LEU A 447 2.49 -35.65 0.48
CA LEU A 447 2.11 -35.26 -0.87
C LEU A 447 3.33 -34.75 -1.66
N VAL A 448 4.16 -33.90 -1.04
CA VAL A 448 5.40 -33.40 -1.66
C VAL A 448 6.32 -34.55 -2.07
N LEU A 449 6.56 -35.51 -1.16
CA LEU A 449 7.38 -36.69 -1.42
C LEU A 449 6.80 -37.55 -2.57
N ARG A 450 5.49 -37.82 -2.56
CA ARG A 450 4.83 -38.59 -3.62
C ARG A 450 5.00 -37.93 -5.00
N VAL A 451 4.76 -36.63 -5.08
CA VAL A 451 4.85 -35.89 -6.34
C VAL A 451 6.31 -35.77 -6.80
N ALA A 452 7.27 -35.57 -5.89
CA ALA A 452 8.69 -35.56 -6.22
C ALA A 452 9.17 -36.87 -6.84
N LEU A 453 8.82 -38.01 -6.23
CA LEU A 453 9.19 -39.33 -6.75
C LEU A 453 8.54 -39.63 -8.10
N ALA A 454 7.28 -39.19 -8.30
CA ALA A 454 6.62 -39.29 -9.59
C ALA A 454 7.28 -38.40 -10.65
N ALA A 455 7.61 -37.15 -10.31
CA ALA A 455 8.30 -36.21 -11.19
C ALA A 455 9.68 -36.73 -11.62
N SER A 456 10.45 -37.31 -10.70
CA SER A 456 11.76 -37.93 -11.02
C SER A 456 11.62 -39.05 -12.06
N ARG A 457 10.67 -39.97 -11.86
CA ARG A 457 10.40 -41.04 -12.83
C ARG A 457 9.97 -40.51 -14.19
N LEU A 458 9.14 -39.47 -14.23
CA LEU A 458 8.72 -38.83 -15.48
C LEU A 458 9.89 -38.13 -16.19
N ALA A 459 10.76 -37.44 -15.45
CA ALA A 459 11.96 -36.82 -16.00
C ALA A 459 12.93 -37.86 -16.57
N GLY A 460 13.14 -38.98 -15.86
CA GLY A 460 13.92 -40.11 -16.33
C GLY A 460 13.34 -40.74 -17.60
N ALA A 461 12.02 -40.93 -17.65
CA ALA A 461 11.35 -41.43 -18.85
C ALA A 461 11.53 -40.46 -20.03
N ARG A 462 11.33 -39.15 -19.88
CA ARG A 462 11.52 -38.17 -20.96
C ARG A 462 12.93 -38.18 -21.57
N SER A 463 13.94 -38.59 -20.82
CA SER A 463 15.31 -38.73 -21.36
C SER A 463 15.54 -39.99 -22.21
N GLN A 464 14.59 -40.93 -22.19
CA GLN A 464 14.65 -42.21 -22.91
C GLN A 464 13.86 -42.20 -24.24
N TRP A 465 13.02 -41.19 -24.46
CA TRP A 465 12.29 -40.94 -25.71
C TRP A 465 12.91 -39.75 -26.43
#